data_AF-A0A2G9GS32-F1
#
_entry.id   AF-A0A2G9GS32-F1
#
_cell.length_a   1.000
_cell.length_b   1.000
_cell.length_c   1.000
_cell.angle_alpha   90.00
_cell.angle_beta   90.00
_cell.angle_gamma   90.00
#
_symmetry.space_group_name_H-M   'P 1'
#
loop_
_entity.id
_entity.type
_entity.pdbx_description
1 polymer ?
#
loop_
_entity_poly.entity_id
_entity_poly.type
_entity_poly.pdbx_seq_one_letter_code
_entity_poly.pdbx_strand_id
1 'polypeptide(L)'
;MSSQRREGLRCAVFLIVSRELSLYQGGKENFRLKVIDFCDGKQPTLDSSTLSDETRRLVIHFNKQVNLSARDLVAMDHLRSLLFLNSDQKCVDIPLRISDFGKFKLLRVLQFVRCKFKGRKLPKGIDKLVNLWYLGLLYCDLDELPSSISSLKSLHVLYIRV
;
A
#
# COMPACT_ATOMS: atom_id res chain seq x y z
N MET A 1 29.21 -12.10 38.24
CA MET A 1 29.03 -11.53 36.88
C MET A 1 28.81 -12.63 35.83
N SER A 2 27.71 -13.38 35.88
CA SER A 2 27.49 -14.50 34.94
C SER A 2 26.02 -14.83 34.64
N SER A 3 25.07 -13.91 34.92
CA SER A 3 23.64 -14.16 34.67
C SER A 3 23.05 -13.38 33.49
N GLN A 4 23.76 -12.41 32.90
CA GLN A 4 23.19 -11.50 31.89
C GLN A 4 23.49 -11.86 30.44
N ARG A 5 24.33 -12.88 30.18
CA ARG A 5 24.69 -13.31 28.81
C ARG A 5 23.82 -14.44 28.24
N ARG A 6 22.97 -15.10 29.04
CA ARG A 6 22.13 -16.22 28.57
C ARG A 6 20.75 -15.81 28.08
N GLU A 7 20.27 -14.60 28.38
CA GLU A 7 18.97 -14.11 27.90
C GLU A 7 19.03 -13.51 26.49
N GLY A 8 20.19 -12.95 26.10
CA GLY A 8 20.38 -12.38 24.75
C GLY A 8 20.37 -13.42 23.62
N LEU A 9 20.80 -14.66 23.88
CA LEU A 9 20.75 -15.74 22.88
C LEU A 9 19.35 -16.36 22.74
N ARG A 10 18.48 -16.29 23.76
CA ARG A 10 17.09 -16.76 23.66
C ARG A 10 16.22 -15.82 22.82
N CYS A 11 16.47 -14.50 22.86
CA CYS A 11 15.81 -13.54 21.97
C CYS A 11 16.25 -13.64 20.50
N ALA A 12 17.54 -13.91 20.23
CA ALA A 12 18.03 -14.04 18.87
C ALA A 12 17.44 -15.27 18.16
N VAL A 13 17.34 -16.42 18.85
CA VAL A 13 16.72 -17.63 18.29
C VAL A 13 15.21 -17.43 18.06
N PHE A 14 14.51 -16.70 18.95
CA PHE A 14 13.08 -16.39 18.75
C PHE A 14 12.84 -15.46 17.55
N LEU A 15 13.72 -14.48 17.29
CA LEU A 15 13.64 -13.60 16.13
C LEU A 15 14.01 -14.31 14.81
N ILE A 16 14.98 -15.21 14.83
CA ILE A 16 15.38 -16.00 13.65
C ILE A 16 14.27 -16.99 13.28
N VAL A 17 13.74 -17.73 14.25
CA VAL A 17 12.61 -18.63 14.03
C VAL A 17 11.36 -17.84 13.61
N SER A 18 11.12 -16.65 14.18
CA SER A 18 10.01 -15.77 13.76
C SER A 18 10.15 -15.33 12.30
N ARG A 19 11.35 -14.95 11.84
CA ARG A 19 11.58 -14.51 10.46
C ARG A 19 11.46 -15.68 9.48
N GLU A 20 12.07 -16.82 9.77
CA GLU A 20 11.97 -18.00 8.90
C GLU A 20 10.55 -18.58 8.90
N LEU A 21 9.86 -18.59 10.03
CA LEU A 21 8.44 -18.94 10.13
C LEU A 21 7.56 -17.91 9.40
N SER A 22 7.87 -16.62 9.46
CA SER A 22 7.16 -15.55 8.73
C SER A 22 7.39 -15.63 7.22
N LEU A 23 8.59 -16.03 6.79
CA LEU A 23 8.91 -16.28 5.38
C LEU A 23 8.29 -17.58 4.89
N TYR A 24 8.25 -18.62 5.73
CA TYR A 24 7.63 -19.92 5.44
C TYR A 24 6.11 -19.82 5.39
N GLN A 25 5.48 -19.23 6.40
CA GLN A 25 4.03 -18.92 6.42
C GLN A 25 3.68 -17.89 5.36
N GLY A 26 4.56 -16.92 5.13
CA GLY A 26 4.41 -15.96 4.04
C GLY A 26 4.47 -16.63 2.66
N GLY A 27 5.35 -17.61 2.45
CA GLY A 27 5.38 -18.41 1.23
C GLY A 27 4.14 -19.30 1.08
N LYS A 28 3.59 -19.79 2.20
CA LYS A 28 2.39 -20.63 2.22
C LYS A 28 1.08 -19.85 2.00
N GLU A 29 1.02 -18.60 2.47
CA GLU A 29 -0.15 -17.71 2.42
C GLU A 29 0.00 -16.56 1.40
N ASN A 30 0.99 -16.64 0.50
CA ASN A 30 1.43 -15.52 -0.35
C ASN A 30 1.58 -14.19 0.42
N PHE A 31 1.97 -14.20 1.69
CA PHE A 31 2.06 -13.06 2.60
C PHE A 31 0.78 -12.21 2.68
N ARG A 32 -0.39 -12.77 2.38
CA ARG A 32 -1.65 -12.03 2.22
C ARG A 32 -1.51 -10.88 1.22
N LEU A 33 -0.67 -11.11 0.21
CA LEU A 33 -0.41 -10.25 -0.93
C LEU A 33 -1.42 -10.59 -2.02
N LYS A 34 -2.09 -9.56 -2.49
CA LYS A 34 -2.90 -9.61 -3.69
C LYS A 34 -2.28 -8.70 -4.73
N VAL A 35 -2.12 -9.23 -5.93
CA VAL A 35 -1.74 -8.45 -7.12
C VAL A 35 -2.96 -8.42 -8.03
N ILE A 36 -3.34 -7.22 -8.45
CA ILE A 36 -4.34 -7.00 -9.50
C ILE A 36 -3.60 -6.43 -10.70
N ASP A 37 -3.66 -7.12 -11.83
CA ASP A 37 -3.01 -6.70 -13.06
C ASP A 37 -4.04 -6.28 -14.11
N PHE A 38 -3.93 -5.04 -14.57
CA PHE A 38 -4.74 -4.46 -15.64
C PHE A 38 -4.01 -4.34 -16.97
N CYS A 39 -2.77 -4.84 -17.06
CA CYS A 39 -1.92 -4.67 -18.24
C CYS A 39 -2.32 -5.61 -19.40
N ASP A 40 -2.93 -6.75 -19.10
CA ASP A 40 -3.26 -7.84 -20.05
C ASP A 40 -4.50 -7.58 -20.92
N GLY A 41 -4.99 -6.34 -20.99
CA GLY A 41 -6.12 -5.98 -21.85
C GLY A 41 -7.50 -6.39 -21.31
N LYS A 42 -7.57 -7.46 -20.51
CA LYS A 42 -8.77 -7.90 -19.78
C LYS A 42 -9.04 -6.95 -18.61
N GLN A 43 -10.30 -6.55 -18.41
CA GLN A 43 -10.70 -5.97 -17.13
C GLN A 43 -10.80 -7.13 -16.13
N PRO A 44 -9.93 -7.23 -15.12
CA PRO A 44 -10.11 -8.23 -14.08
C PRO A 44 -11.44 -7.93 -13.37
N THR A 45 -12.34 -8.92 -13.38
CA THR A 45 -13.54 -8.87 -12.55
C THR A 45 -13.10 -8.94 -11.11
N LEU A 46 -13.36 -7.86 -10.36
CA LEU A 46 -13.07 -7.80 -8.95
C LEU A 46 -14.20 -8.48 -8.18
N ASP A 47 -14.33 -9.79 -8.33
CA ASP A 47 -15.36 -10.53 -7.64
C ASP A 47 -15.05 -10.57 -6.14
N SER A 48 -16.07 -10.54 -5.28
CA SER A 48 -15.89 -10.52 -3.81
C SER A 48 -15.10 -11.72 -3.28
N SER A 49 -15.05 -12.84 -4.02
CA SER A 49 -14.21 -14.01 -3.77
C SER A 49 -12.71 -13.76 -3.99
N THR A 50 -12.37 -12.76 -4.81
CA THR A 50 -11.00 -12.37 -5.17
C THR A 50 -10.33 -11.54 -4.08
N LEU A 51 -11.14 -10.91 -3.22
CA LEU A 51 -10.76 -10.00 -2.14
C LEU A 51 -11.18 -10.59 -0.78
N SER A 52 -10.48 -11.65 -0.38
CA SER A 52 -10.59 -12.21 0.96
C SER A 52 -10.26 -11.16 2.04
N ASP A 53 -11.01 -11.18 3.14
CA ASP A 53 -10.81 -10.43 4.40
C ASP A 53 -9.41 -10.64 5.03
N GLU A 54 -8.61 -11.53 4.45
CA GLU A 54 -7.25 -11.76 4.90
C GLU A 54 -6.20 -10.88 4.19
N THR A 55 -6.54 -10.25 3.06
CA THR A 55 -5.61 -9.47 2.22
C THR A 55 -5.07 -8.24 2.96
N ARG A 56 -3.78 -8.22 3.29
CA ARG A 56 -3.16 -7.07 4.00
C ARG A 56 -2.29 -6.22 3.10
N ARG A 57 -1.90 -6.74 1.94
CA ARG A 57 -1.02 -6.08 0.99
C ARG A 57 -1.65 -6.15 -0.38
N LEU A 58 -1.90 -5.00 -0.98
CA LEU A 58 -2.49 -4.90 -2.31
C LEU A 58 -1.53 -4.17 -3.25
N VAL A 59 -1.28 -4.77 -4.40
CA VAL A 59 -0.50 -4.19 -5.49
C VAL A 59 -1.39 -4.12 -6.72
N ILE A 60 -1.50 -2.94 -7.30
CA ILE A 60 -2.28 -2.68 -8.50
C ILE A 60 -1.32 -2.29 -9.61
N HIS A 61 -1.17 -3.19 -10.59
CA HIS A 61 -0.43 -2.95 -11.82
C HIS A 61 -1.40 -2.47 -12.90
N PHE A 62 -1.03 -1.40 -13.58
CA PHE A 62 -1.83 -0.84 -14.67
C PHE A 62 -0.94 -0.17 -15.72
N ASN A 63 -1.46 -0.01 -16.92
CA ASN A 63 -0.78 0.68 -18.03
C ASN A 63 -1.74 1.58 -18.83
N LYS A 64 -3.03 1.60 -18.48
CA LYS A 64 -4.08 2.37 -19.14
C LYS A 64 -5.12 2.82 -18.12
N GLN A 65 -5.97 3.76 -18.50
CA GLN A 65 -7.07 4.20 -17.64
C GLN A 65 -8.01 3.02 -17.35
N VAL A 66 -8.21 2.76 -16.08
CA VAL A 66 -9.06 1.69 -15.56
C VAL A 66 -9.90 2.28 -14.44
N ASN A 67 -11.15 1.84 -14.31
CA ASN A 67 -12.01 2.27 -13.21
C ASN A 67 -12.18 1.11 -12.23
N LEU A 68 -11.55 1.18 -11.05
CA LEU A 68 -11.99 0.45 -9.85
C LEU A 68 -12.97 1.33 -9.08
N SER A 69 -14.10 0.76 -8.71
CA SER A 69 -15.17 1.47 -8.01
C SER A 69 -14.90 1.51 -6.50
N ALA A 70 -15.55 2.44 -5.80
CA ALA A 70 -15.44 2.52 -4.34
C ALA A 70 -15.99 1.27 -3.63
N ARG A 71 -16.98 0.58 -4.24
CA ARG A 71 -17.63 -0.63 -3.69
C ARG A 71 -16.65 -1.79 -3.56
N ASP A 72 -15.75 -1.89 -4.53
CA ASP A 72 -14.66 -2.86 -4.60
C ASP A 72 -13.68 -2.76 -3.41
N LEU A 73 -13.71 -1.64 -2.69
CA LEU A 73 -12.71 -1.25 -1.69
C LEU A 73 -13.34 -0.98 -0.32
N VAL A 74 -14.65 -1.19 -0.16
CA VAL A 74 -15.33 -1.04 1.16
C VAL A 74 -14.84 -2.13 2.11
N ALA A 75 -14.51 -3.30 1.60
CA ALA A 75 -14.02 -4.45 2.35
C ALA A 75 -12.49 -4.44 2.61
N MET A 76 -11.83 -3.28 2.62
CA MET A 76 -10.35 -3.18 2.65
C MET A 76 -9.78 -2.29 3.75
N ASP A 77 -10.52 -2.06 4.83
CA ASP A 77 -10.05 -1.26 5.98
C ASP A 77 -8.89 -1.92 6.74
N HIS A 78 -8.69 -3.22 6.53
CA HIS A 78 -7.62 -4.05 7.09
C HIS A 78 -6.28 -3.97 6.35
N LEU A 79 -6.25 -3.29 5.20
CA LEU A 79 -5.04 -3.11 4.40
C LEU A 79 -3.95 -2.37 5.17
N ARG A 80 -2.72 -2.90 5.07
CA ARG A 80 -1.50 -2.31 5.65
C ARG A 80 -0.55 -1.78 4.58
N SER A 81 -0.64 -2.30 3.35
CA SER A 81 0.18 -1.85 2.24
C SER A 81 -0.66 -1.74 0.97
N LEU A 82 -0.52 -0.63 0.26
CA LEU A 82 -1.21 -0.36 -1.00
C LEU A 82 -0.23 0.29 -1.98
N LEU A 83 0.01 -0.38 -3.11
CA LEU A 83 0.96 0.08 -4.13
C LEU A 83 0.26 0.22 -5.48
N PHE A 84 0.39 1.38 -6.11
CA PHE A 84 -0.06 1.66 -7.48
C PHE A 84 1.15 1.74 -8.39
N LEU A 85 1.29 0.76 -9.29
CA LEU A 85 2.43 0.60 -10.16
C LEU A 85 1.99 0.75 -11.62
N ASN A 86 2.18 1.95 -12.17
CA ASN A 86 1.98 2.17 -13.59
C ASN A 86 3.25 1.82 -14.37
N SER A 87 3.12 0.86 -15.30
CA SER A 87 4.23 0.40 -16.14
C SER A 87 4.41 1.23 -17.42
N ASP A 88 3.42 2.05 -17.79
CA ASP A 88 3.54 3.00 -18.90
C ASP A 88 4.57 4.10 -18.57
N GLN A 89 5.13 4.75 -19.58
CA GLN A 89 6.04 5.88 -19.41
C GLN A 89 5.29 7.17 -19.06
N LYS A 90 4.00 7.27 -19.41
CA LYS A 90 3.16 8.44 -19.13
C LYS A 90 2.38 8.26 -17.83
N CYS A 91 2.07 9.38 -17.18
CA CYS A 91 1.17 9.39 -16.04
C CYS A 91 -0.24 9.02 -16.48
N VAL A 92 -0.84 8.05 -15.80
CA VAL A 92 -2.22 7.61 -16.00
C VAL A 92 -3.01 7.88 -14.73
N ASP A 93 -4.28 8.27 -14.87
CA ASP A 93 -5.15 8.44 -13.71
C ASP A 93 -5.13 7.18 -12.85
N ILE A 94 -4.98 7.35 -11.54
CA ILE A 94 -5.00 6.23 -10.61
C ILE A 94 -6.27 5.42 -10.91
N PRO A 95 -6.18 4.08 -10.95
CA PRO A 95 -7.30 3.24 -11.34
C PRO A 95 -8.40 3.16 -10.28
N LEU A 96 -8.61 4.21 -9.48
CA LEU A 96 -9.36 4.21 -8.24
C LEU A 96 -10.30 5.41 -8.18
N ARG A 97 -11.61 5.16 -8.11
CA ARG A 97 -12.63 6.20 -7.85
C ARG A 97 -12.96 6.29 -6.35
N ILE A 98 -11.94 6.41 -5.51
CA ILE A 98 -12.14 6.68 -4.09
C ILE A 98 -12.32 8.18 -3.87
N SER A 99 -13.42 8.54 -3.20
CA SER A 99 -13.68 9.91 -2.76
C SER A 99 -12.95 10.28 -1.45
N ASP A 100 -12.55 9.29 -0.64
CA ASP A 100 -11.84 9.48 0.64
C ASP A 100 -10.93 8.28 0.98
N PHE A 101 -9.61 8.50 1.02
CA PHE A 101 -8.60 7.51 1.45
C PHE A 101 -8.59 7.27 2.97
N GLY A 102 -9.25 8.12 3.76
CA GLY A 102 -9.28 8.04 5.21
C GLY A 102 -9.94 6.78 5.79
N LYS A 103 -10.56 5.95 4.94
CA LYS A 103 -11.05 4.63 5.34
C LYS A 103 -9.92 3.63 5.62
N PHE A 104 -8.74 3.80 5.03
CA PHE A 104 -7.61 2.87 5.20
C PHE A 104 -6.82 3.15 6.49
N LYS A 105 -7.49 3.08 7.63
CA LYS A 105 -6.92 3.48 8.94
C LYS A 105 -5.70 2.66 9.35
N LEU A 106 -5.58 1.43 8.87
CA LEU A 106 -4.46 0.53 9.18
C LEU A 106 -3.29 0.63 8.18
N LEU A 107 -3.40 1.49 7.16
CA LEU A 107 -2.39 1.60 6.12
C LEU A 107 -1.09 2.16 6.68
N ARG A 108 0.01 1.45 6.38
CA ARG A 108 1.38 1.81 6.78
C ARG A 108 2.25 2.17 5.60
N VAL A 109 2.01 1.56 4.44
CA VAL A 109 2.78 1.77 3.22
C VAL A 109 1.84 2.17 2.10
N LEU A 110 2.07 3.34 1.53
CA LEU A 110 1.36 3.82 0.35
C LEU A 110 2.38 4.26 -0.70
N GLN A 111 2.26 3.76 -1.92
CA GLN A 111 3.12 4.16 -3.02
C GLN A 111 2.33 4.39 -4.29
N PHE A 112 2.70 5.45 -5.00
CA PHE A 112 2.24 5.75 -6.35
C PHE A 112 3.45 5.86 -7.26
N VAL A 113 3.39 5.18 -8.40
CA VAL A 113 4.38 5.27 -9.46
C VAL A 113 3.66 5.66 -10.75
N ARG A 114 4.10 6.75 -11.39
CA ARG A 114 3.55 7.27 -12.65
C ARG A 114 2.04 7.45 -12.62
N CYS A 115 1.54 7.96 -11.50
CA CYS A 115 0.11 8.19 -11.28
C CYS A 115 -0.24 9.66 -11.50
N LYS A 116 -1.40 9.90 -12.12
CA LYS A 116 -2.04 11.21 -12.22
C LYS A 116 -3.18 11.32 -11.21
N PHE A 117 -3.21 12.42 -10.47
CA PHE A 117 -4.26 12.70 -9.50
C PHE A 117 -5.25 13.74 -10.05
N LYS A 118 -6.52 13.63 -9.65
CA LYS A 118 -7.54 14.62 -10.02
C LYS A 118 -7.14 16.00 -9.47
N GLY A 119 -7.05 16.97 -10.37
CA GLY A 119 -6.62 18.33 -10.01
C GLY A 119 -5.17 18.44 -9.55
N ARG A 120 -4.31 17.45 -9.88
CA ARG A 120 -2.89 17.40 -9.53
C ARG A 120 -2.59 17.58 -8.04
N LYS A 121 -3.53 17.11 -7.20
CA LYS A 121 -3.42 17.12 -5.74
C LYS A 121 -3.61 15.72 -5.21
N LEU A 122 -2.95 15.43 -4.09
CA LEU A 122 -3.15 14.17 -3.39
C LEU A 122 -4.64 13.92 -3.08
N PRO A 123 -5.10 12.66 -3.15
CA PRO A 123 -6.50 12.36 -2.94
C PRO A 123 -6.92 12.68 -1.50
N LYS A 124 -8.18 13.08 -1.35
CA LYS A 124 -8.75 13.46 -0.06
C LYS A 124 -8.60 12.32 0.95
N GLY A 125 -8.30 12.66 2.20
CA GLY A 125 -8.21 11.71 3.30
C GLY A 125 -6.86 11.03 3.47
N ILE A 126 -5.86 11.34 2.64
CA ILE A 126 -4.48 10.91 2.91
C ILE A 126 -4.01 11.43 4.27
N ASP A 127 -4.38 12.65 4.63
CA ASP A 127 -4.13 13.30 5.93
C ASP A 127 -4.72 12.54 7.13
N LYS A 128 -5.66 11.62 6.91
CA LYS A 128 -6.28 10.79 7.95
C LYS A 128 -5.57 9.45 8.17
N LEU A 129 -4.54 9.14 7.39
CA LEU A 129 -3.80 7.87 7.47
C LEU A 129 -2.81 7.88 8.66
N VAL A 130 -3.35 7.87 9.89
CA VAL A 130 -2.57 8.06 11.13
C VAL A 130 -1.45 7.04 11.35
N ASN A 131 -1.52 5.87 10.72
CA ASN A 131 -0.53 4.79 10.80
C ASN A 131 0.45 4.78 9.62
N LEU A 132 0.34 5.72 8.69
CA LEU A 132 1.17 5.75 7.49
C LEU A 132 2.62 6.02 7.87
N TRP A 133 3.49 5.06 7.57
CA TRP A 133 4.92 5.10 7.87
C TRP A 133 5.74 5.48 6.64
N TYR A 134 5.31 5.03 5.46
CA TYR A 134 5.95 5.29 4.17
C TYR A 134 4.94 5.85 3.17
N LEU A 135 5.30 6.97 2.55
CA LEU A 135 4.62 7.54 1.40
C LEU A 135 5.62 7.72 0.25
N GLY A 136 5.41 7.00 -0.85
CA GLY A 136 6.19 7.13 -2.07
C GLY A 136 5.37 7.76 -3.20
N LEU A 137 5.90 8.81 -3.82
CA LEU A 137 5.33 9.49 -4.99
C LEU A 137 6.42 9.55 -6.06
N LEU A 138 6.44 8.59 -6.99
CA LEU A 138 7.47 8.47 -8.02
C LEU A 138 6.90 8.77 -9.39
N TYR A 139 7.50 9.74 -10.08
CA TYR A 139 7.10 10.24 -11.40
C TYR A 139 5.62 10.58 -11.48
N CYS A 140 5.03 11.13 -10.43
CA CYS A 140 3.61 11.43 -10.36
C CYS A 140 3.31 12.83 -10.92
N ASP A 141 2.14 13.03 -11.54
CA ASP A 141 1.66 14.36 -11.94
C ASP A 141 0.98 15.05 -10.74
N LEU A 142 1.77 15.80 -9.96
CA LEU A 142 1.39 16.48 -8.73
C LEU A 142 2.01 17.88 -8.69
N ASP A 143 1.19 18.93 -8.53
CA ASP A 143 1.69 20.32 -8.48
C ASP A 143 2.28 20.65 -7.11
N GLU A 144 1.58 20.26 -6.04
CA GLU A 144 1.97 20.54 -4.66
C GLU A 144 1.54 19.41 -3.72
N LEU A 145 2.27 19.23 -2.63
CA LEU A 145 1.79 18.46 -1.50
C LEU A 145 0.83 19.31 -0.68
N PRO A 146 -0.32 18.77 -0.24
CA PRO A 146 -1.20 19.50 0.64
C PRO A 146 -0.52 19.77 1.99
N SER A 147 -0.73 20.96 2.57
CA SER A 147 -0.21 21.31 3.89
C SER A 147 -0.66 20.34 5.00
N SER A 148 -1.80 19.67 4.78
CA SER A 148 -2.32 18.61 5.64
C SER A 148 -1.43 17.37 5.69
N ILE A 149 -0.41 17.21 4.84
CA ILE A 149 0.57 16.12 4.97
C ILE A 149 1.28 16.14 6.34
N SER A 150 1.38 17.32 6.96
CA SER A 150 1.90 17.51 8.31
C SER A 150 1.08 16.81 9.41
N SER A 151 -0.17 16.43 9.15
CA SER A 151 -1.00 15.68 10.10
C SER A 151 -0.59 14.21 10.24
N LEU A 152 0.24 13.70 9.33
CA LEU A 152 0.72 12.31 9.31
C LEU A 152 1.82 12.09 10.35
N LYS A 153 1.43 12.03 11.62
CA LYS A 153 2.36 11.93 12.77
C LYS A 153 3.27 10.70 12.74
N SER A 154 2.85 9.61 12.08
CA SER A 154 3.62 8.36 12.00
C SER A 154 4.49 8.26 10.75
N LEU A 155 4.49 9.28 9.87
CA LEU A 155 5.25 9.25 8.62
C LEU A 155 6.74 9.41 8.90
N HIS A 156 7.52 8.40 8.56
CA HIS A 156 8.98 8.41 8.73
C HIS A 156 9.70 8.60 7.40
N VAL A 157 9.11 8.08 6.32
CA VAL A 157 9.71 8.14 4.99
C VAL A 157 8.72 8.79 4.03
N LEU A 158 9.11 9.94 3.51
CA LEU A 158 8.47 10.61 2.39
C LEU A 158 9.45 10.60 1.22
N TYR A 159 9.15 9.81 0.19
CA TYR A 159 10.00 9.71 -0.99
C TYR A 159 9.28 10.31 -2.19
N ILE A 160 9.86 11.37 -2.75
CA ILE A 160 9.25 12.13 -3.84
C ILE A 160 10.24 12.24 -4.98
N ARG A 161 9.78 11.88 -6.17
CA ARG A 161 10.44 12.13 -7.44
C ARG A 161 9.33 12.55 -8.38
N VAL A 162 9.26 13.81 -8.79
CA VAL A 162 8.18 14.34 -9.63
C VAL A 162 8.70 14.50 -11.05
#